data_AF-A0A380FEQ9-F1
#
_entry.id   AF-A0A380FEQ9-F1
#
_cell.length_a   1.000
_cell.length_b   1.000
_cell.length_c   1.000
_cell.angle_alpha   90.00
_cell.angle_beta   90.00
_cell.angle_gamma   90.00
#
_symmetry.space_group_name_H-M   'P 1'
#
loop_
_entity.id
_entity.type
_entity.pdbx_description
1 polymer ?
#
loop_
_entity_poly.entity_id
_entity_poly.type
_entity_poly.pdbx_seq_one_letter_code
_entity_poly.pdbx_strand_id
1 'polypeptide(L)' 'MDTNLKGVFNCIQKVTPQMLRQRSGAIINLSSVVGAVGNPGQTNYVATKAGVIGMTKSVGPRTSF' A
#
# COMPACT_ATOMS: atom_id res chain seq x y z
N MET A 1 8.80 -11.38 0.54
CA MET A 1 7.71 -10.61 1.19
C MET A 1 8.24 -9.41 1.96
N ASP A 2 9.30 -9.56 2.76
CA ASP A 2 9.74 -8.54 3.73
C ASP A 2 10.12 -7.18 3.11
N THR A 3 10.76 -7.13 1.93
CA THR A 3 11.21 -5.84 1.35
C THR A 3 10.09 -4.98 0.73
N ASN A 4 9.19 -5.58 -0.03
CA ASN A 4 8.18 -4.80 -0.77
C ASN A 4 7.08 -4.23 0.16
N LEU A 5 6.58 -5.04 1.11
CA LEU A 5 5.45 -4.64 1.93
C LEU A 5 5.88 -3.66 3.05
N LYS A 6 7.04 -3.93 3.65
CA LYS A 6 7.63 -3.13 4.73
C LYS A 6 8.15 -1.78 4.21
N GLY A 7 8.68 -1.75 2.99
CA GLY A 7 9.05 -0.50 2.30
C GLY A 7 7.86 0.43 2.11
N VAL A 8 6.73 -0.10 1.59
CA VAL A 8 5.49 0.67 1.43
C VAL A 8 4.96 1.15 2.78
N PHE A 9 4.92 0.28 3.79
CA PHE A 9 4.47 0.64 5.14
C PHE A 9 5.31 1.77 5.76
N ASN A 10 6.64 1.66 5.73
CA ASN A 10 7.55 2.66 6.28
C ASN A 10 7.41 4.01 5.57
N CYS A 11 7.25 3.99 4.25
CA CYS A 11 7.07 5.20 3.46
C CYS A 11 5.77 5.92 3.87
N ILE A 12 4.64 5.20 3.87
CA ILE A 12 3.33 5.71 4.30
C ILE A 12 3.41 6.28 5.72
N GLN A 13 4.02 5.56 6.66
CA GLN A 13 4.13 5.99 8.06
C GLN A 13 4.87 7.33 8.18
N LYS A 14 5.91 7.55 7.35
CA LYS A 14 6.70 8.79 7.35
C LYS A 14 6.00 9.96 6.68
N VAL A 15 5.31 9.76 5.56
CA VAL A 15 4.63 10.86 4.84
C VAL A 15 3.26 11.24 5.41
N THR A 16 2.57 10.31 6.06
CA THR A 16 1.21 10.54 6.61
C THR A 16 1.12 11.76 7.55
N PRO A 17 2.02 11.97 8.53
CA PRO A 17 1.94 13.12 9.43
C PRO A 17 2.04 14.47 8.71
N GLN A 18 2.85 14.57 7.66
CA GLN A 18 2.96 15.79 6.86
C GLN A 18 1.72 16.01 6.00
N MET A 19 1.23 14.95 5.35
CA MET A 19 0.01 15.00 4.53
C MET A 19 -1.21 15.40 5.35
N LEU A 20 -1.30 14.93 6.60
CA LEU A 20 -2.34 15.32 7.55
C LEU A 20 -2.27 16.80 7.94
N ARG A 21 -1.06 17.33 8.18
CA ARG A 21 -0.87 18.75 8.51
C ARG A 21 -1.22 19.67 7.34
N GLN A 22 -0.81 19.31 6.13
CA GLN A 22 -1.06 20.13 4.94
C GLN A 22 -2.46 19.94 4.34
N ARG A 23 -3.24 18.98 4.86
CA ARG A 23 -4.58 18.60 4.35
C ARG A 23 -4.62 18.41 2.83
N SER A 24 -3.53 17.86 2.29
CA SER A 24 -3.31 17.77 0.84
C SER A 24 -2.29 16.68 0.54
N GLY A 25 -2.38 16.11 -0.65
CA GLY A 25 -1.47 15.10 -1.19
C GLY A 25 -2.13 13.75 -1.45
N ALA A 26 -1.51 12.96 -2.33
CA ALA A 26 -1.96 11.63 -2.70
C ALA A 26 -0.81 10.61 -2.59
N ILE A 27 -1.12 9.41 -2.11
CA ILE A 27 -0.21 8.26 -2.11
C ILE A 27 -0.68 7.28 -3.18
N ILE A 28 0.14 7.03 -4.20
CA ILE A 28 -0.15 6.07 -5.26
C ILE A 28 0.73 4.84 -5.05
N ASN A 29 0.12 3.71 -4.69
CA ASN A 29 0.82 2.44 -4.55
C ASN A 29 0.60 1.55 -5.79
N LEU A 30 1.68 0.96 -6.31
CA LEU A 30 1.62 0.07 -7.46
C LEU A 30 1.37 -1.38 -7.04
N SER A 31 0.15 -1.88 -7.30
CA SER A 31 -0.21 -3.30 -7.14
C SER A 31 -0.22 -4.06 -8.49
N SER A 32 -0.69 -5.30 -8.49
CA SER A 32 -0.80 -6.17 -9.67
C SER A 32 -2.07 -7.02 -9.60
N VAL A 33 -2.63 -7.41 -10.75
CA VAL A 33 -3.86 -8.20 -10.84
C VAL A 33 -3.75 -9.54 -10.12
N VAL A 34 -2.54 -10.13 -10.08
CA VAL A 34 -2.28 -11.37 -9.36
C VAL A 34 -2.43 -11.21 -7.84
N GLY A 35 -2.38 -9.99 -7.31
CA GLY A 35 -2.70 -9.70 -5.90
C GLY A 35 -4.20 -9.78 -5.59
N ALA A 36 -5.06 -9.75 -6.62
CA ALA A 36 -6.52 -9.91 -6.47
C ALA A 36 -6.99 -11.31 -6.87
N VAL A 37 -6.42 -11.88 -7.93
CA VAL A 37 -6.87 -13.17 -8.52
C VAL A 37 -6.04 -14.36 -8.02
N GLY A 38 -4.82 -14.11 -7.53
CA GLY A 38 -3.85 -15.15 -7.22
C GLY A 38 -3.16 -15.70 -8.47
N ASN A 39 -1.96 -16.25 -8.28
CA ASN A 39 -1.26 -17.01 -9.32
C ASN A 39 -0.56 -18.22 -8.66
N PRO A 40 -0.90 -19.47 -9.05
CA PRO A 40 -0.26 -20.67 -8.51
C PRO A 40 1.27 -20.61 -8.64
N GLY A 41 1.98 -20.97 -7.56
CA GLY A 41 3.44 -20.90 -7.50
C GLY A 41 4.02 -19.53 -7.16
N GLN A 42 3.20 -18.47 -7.05
CA GLN A 42 3.66 -17.10 -6.74
C GLN A 42 3.09 -16.55 -5.41
N THR A 43 2.86 -17.40 -4.42
CA THR A 43 2.25 -17.04 -3.12
C THR A 43 2.89 -15.82 -2.47
N ASN A 44 4.23 -15.72 -2.49
CA ASN A 44 4.96 -14.57 -1.92
C ASN A 44 4.69 -13.24 -2.63
N TYR A 45 4.54 -13.29 -3.96
CA TYR A 45 4.28 -12.10 -4.77
C TYR A 45 2.81 -11.67 -4.66
N VAL A 46 1.90 -12.65 -4.75
CA VAL A 46 0.45 -12.47 -4.57
C VAL A 46 0.15 -11.78 -3.24
N ALA A 47 0.63 -12.31 -2.12
CA ALA A 47 0.28 -11.76 -0.82
C ALA A 47 1.00 -10.43 -0.50
N THR A 48 2.15 -10.16 -1.13
CA THR A 48 2.74 -8.81 -1.11
C THR A 48 1.82 -7.80 -1.82
N LYS A 49 1.30 -8.13 -3.00
CA LYS A 49 0.44 -7.23 -3.79
C LYS A 49 -0.96 -7.09 -3.21
N ALA A 50 -1.51 -8.15 -2.62
CA ALA A 50 -2.73 -8.10 -1.82
C ALA A 50 -2.58 -7.17 -0.61
N GLY A 51 -1.46 -7.25 0.11
CA GLY A 51 -1.18 -6.37 1.24
C GLY A 51 -1.07 -4.89 0.87
N VAL A 52 -0.53 -4.57 -0.31
CA VAL A 52 -0.51 -3.19 -0.85
C VAL A 52 -1.92 -2.67 -1.15
N ILE A 53 -2.81 -3.52 -1.67
CA ILE A 53 -4.23 -3.16 -1.91
C ILE A 53 -4.92 -2.86 -0.57
N GLY A 54 -4.73 -3.73 0.43
CA GLY A 54 -5.27 -3.55 1.77
C GLY A 54 -4.79 -2.25 2.43
N MET A 55 -3.48 -1.99 2.40
CA MET A 55 -2.90 -0.76 2.93
C MET A 55 -3.46 0.50 2.26
N THR A 56 -3.59 0.49 0.93
CA THR A 56 -4.13 1.64 0.18
C THR A 56 -5.58 1.92 0.58
N LYS A 57 -6.41 0.87 0.73
CA LYS A 57 -7.79 1.02 1.19
C LYS A 57 -7.90 1.52 2.63
N SER A 58 -6.97 1.12 3.51
CA SER A 58 -6.95 1.58 4.91
C SER A 58 -6.43 3.00 5.08
N VAL A 59 -5.52 3.45 4.21
CA VAL A 59 -4.93 4.80 4.26
C VAL A 59 -5.79 5.82 3.54
N GLY A 60 -6.49 5.43 2.46
CA GLY A 60 -7.36 6.32 1.68
C GLY A 60 -8.31 7.18 2.52
N PRO A 61 -9.11 6.61 3.44
CA PRO A 61 -9.99 7.39 4.32
C PRO A 61 -9.27 8.38 5.24
N ARG A 62 -7.98 8.14 5.52
CA ARG A 62 -7.14 8.97 6.40
C ARG A 62 -6.42 10.09 5.64
N THR A 63 -6.36 10.03 4.31
CA THR A 63 -5.64 11.00 3.46
C THR A 63 -6.52 11.76 2.48
N SER A 64 -7.78 11.36 2.28
CA SER A 64 -8.75 12.13 1.50
C SER A 64 -9.22 13.34 2.32
N PHE A 65 -8.90 14.55 1.85
CA PHE A 65 -9.34 15.83 2.37
C PHE A 65 -10.31 16.50 1.39
#